data_AF-A0A919F662-F1
#
_entry.id   AF-A0A919F662-F1
#
_cell.length_a   1.000
_cell.length_b   1.000
_cell.length_c   1.000
_cell.angle_alpha   90.00
_cell.angle_beta   90.00
_cell.angle_gamma   90.00
#
_symmetry.space_group_name_H-M   'P 1'
#
loop_
_entity.id
_entity.type
_entity.pdbx_description
1 polymer ?
#
loop_
_entity_poly.entity_id
_entity_poly.type
_entity_poly.pdbx_seq_one_letter_code
_entity_poly.pdbx_strand_id
1 'polypeptide(L)'
;MSQETAAGAGPQITLYSTAVCPYCVAAKNFLKSKGQSWTEVRIDLDPAEREKMIARARRTSVPQIFVGDVHVGGYDDMMALHRAGKLEPLLAGQAPEAGA
;
A
#
# COMPACT_ATOMS: atom_id res chain seq x y z
N MET A 1 -2.44 26.62 -12.68
CA MET A 1 -3.35 25.51 -12.33
C MET A 1 -3.05 25.08 -10.91
N SER A 2 -3.98 25.39 -10.03
CA SER A 2 -4.04 25.00 -8.62
C SER A 2 -4.36 23.51 -8.51
N GLN A 3 -3.59 22.78 -7.69
CA GLN A 3 -4.04 21.84 -6.64
C GLN A 3 -2.84 21.68 -5.68
N GLU A 4 -2.83 22.26 -4.48
CA GLU A 4 -3.52 21.87 -3.21
C GLU A 4 -2.55 21.14 -2.24
N THR A 5 -1.93 21.98 -1.40
CA THR A 5 -1.60 21.85 0.02
C THR A 5 -1.46 20.45 0.67
N ALA A 6 -0.23 20.19 1.12
CA ALA A 6 0.22 19.53 2.35
C ALA A 6 -0.72 18.55 3.10
N ALA A 7 -0.30 17.28 3.19
CA ALA A 7 -0.70 16.35 4.25
C ALA A 7 0.57 15.76 4.90
N GLY A 8 0.61 15.79 6.23
CA GLY A 8 1.82 15.71 7.05
C GLY A 8 2.58 14.38 7.03
N ALA A 9 3.90 14.50 7.07
CA ALA A 9 4.88 13.67 7.80
C ALA A 9 4.72 12.14 7.82
N GLY A 10 4.19 11.52 6.76
CA GLY A 10 4.21 10.08 6.53
C GLY A 10 3.76 9.74 5.10
N PRO A 11 4.25 8.64 4.50
CA PRO A 11 3.90 8.26 3.14
C PRO A 11 2.45 7.77 3.06
N GLN A 12 1.71 8.21 2.03
CA GLN A 12 0.32 7.79 1.83
C GLN A 12 0.23 6.32 1.42
N ILE A 13 -0.32 5.47 2.28
CA ILE A 13 -0.48 4.04 1.95
C ILE A 13 -1.79 3.86 1.19
N THR A 14 -1.72 3.33 -0.04
CA THR A 14 -2.89 2.96 -0.85
C THR A 14 -2.97 1.45 -1.01
N LEU A 15 -4.10 0.86 -0.68
CA LEU A 15 -4.36 -0.57 -0.77
C LEU A 15 -5.48 -0.85 -1.77
N TYR A 16 -5.10 -1.37 -2.93
CA TYR A 16 -6.05 -1.85 -3.92
C TYR A 16 -6.55 -3.24 -3.52
N SER A 17 -7.86 -3.36 -3.34
CA SER A 17 -8.54 -4.59 -2.97
C SER A 17 -9.83 -4.79 -3.73
N THR A 18 -10.34 -6.02 -3.73
CA THR A 18 -11.64 -6.39 -4.27
C THR A 18 -12.61 -6.77 -3.15
N ALA A 19 -13.91 -6.84 -3.47
CA ALA A 19 -14.97 -7.12 -2.50
C ALA A 19 -14.78 -8.48 -1.78
N VAL A 20 -14.25 -9.47 -2.49
CA VAL A 20 -14.10 -10.84 -1.99
C VAL A 20 -12.66 -11.29 -2.18
N CYS A 21 -11.76 -10.91 -1.26
CA CYS A 21 -10.39 -11.39 -1.27
C CYS A 21 -9.83 -11.58 0.16
N PRO A 22 -9.51 -12.83 0.56
CA PRO A 22 -8.98 -13.10 1.89
C PRO A 22 -7.62 -12.45 2.13
N TYR A 23 -6.76 -12.38 1.10
CA TYR A 23 -5.45 -11.73 1.19
C TYR A 23 -5.54 -10.22 1.41
N CYS A 24 -6.56 -9.56 0.84
CA CYS A 24 -6.79 -8.14 1.09
C CYS A 24 -7.14 -7.88 2.56
N VAL A 25 -7.98 -8.73 3.16
CA VAL A 25 -8.34 -8.63 4.58
C VAL A 25 -7.11 -8.85 5.48
N ALA A 26 -6.27 -9.83 5.15
CA ALA A 26 -5.02 -10.08 5.87
C ALA A 26 -4.08 -8.87 5.84
N ALA A 27 -3.90 -8.26 4.67
CA ALA A 27 -3.08 -7.05 4.51
C ALA A 27 -3.62 -5.86 5.34
N LYS A 28 -4.94 -5.64 5.32
CA LYS A 28 -5.61 -4.61 6.12
C LYS A 28 -5.39 -4.84 7.62
N ASN A 29 -5.63 -6.06 8.09
CA ASN A 29 -5.41 -6.40 9.50
C ASN A 29 -3.95 -6.23 9.91
N PHE A 30 -3.01 -6.56 9.03
CA PHE A 30 -1.59 -6.36 9.27
C PHE A 30 -1.25 -4.88 9.46
N LEU A 31 -1.67 -4.02 8.52
CA LEU A 31 -1.47 -2.57 8.62
C LEU A 31 -2.16 -1.99 9.86
N LYS A 32 -3.38 -2.47 10.18
CA LYS A 32 -4.11 -2.10 11.40
C LYS A 32 -3.34 -2.45 12.66
N SER A 33 -2.77 -3.66 12.71
CA SER A 33 -1.98 -4.13 13.85
C SER A 33 -0.70 -3.31 14.04
N LYS A 34 -0.19 -2.69 12.97
CA LYS A 34 0.95 -1.77 13.01
C LYS A 34 0.55 -0.33 13.32
N GLY A 35 -0.75 -0.03 13.48
CA GLY A 35 -1.26 1.32 13.73
C GLY A 35 -1.12 2.27 12.54
N GLN A 36 -0.95 1.73 11.33
CA GLN A 36 -0.79 2.52 10.11
C GLN A 36 -2.16 2.88 9.52
N SER A 37 -2.23 4.03 8.87
CA SER A 37 -3.43 4.47 8.15
C SER A 37 -3.25 4.24 6.65
N TRP A 38 -4.25 3.65 6.00
CA TRP A 38 -4.23 3.41 4.55
C TRP A 38 -5.56 3.77 3.89
N THR A 39 -5.48 4.12 2.62
CA THR A 39 -6.63 4.34 1.74
C THR A 39 -6.95 3.04 1.04
N GLU A 40 -8.12 2.47 1.35
CA GLU A 40 -8.64 1.31 0.64
C GLU A 40 -9.31 1.73 -0.66
N VAL A 41 -8.87 1.14 -1.78
CA VAL A 41 -9.44 1.37 -3.10
C VAL A 41 -10.05 0.09 -3.64
N ARG A 42 -11.35 0.11 -3.93
CA ARG A 42 -12.14 -1.02 -4.41
C ARG A 42 -12.20 -1.04 -5.93
N ILE A 43 -11.25 -1.71 -6.57
CA ILE A 43 -11.18 -1.81 -8.04
C ILE A 43 -12.34 -2.60 -8.68
N ASP A 44 -13.09 -3.33 -7.86
CA ASP A 44 -14.25 -4.13 -8.25
C ASP A 44 -15.49 -3.27 -8.53
N LEU A 45 -15.61 -2.15 -7.80
CA LEU A 45 -16.72 -1.21 -7.96
C LEU A 45 -16.37 -0.12 -8.98
N ASP A 46 -15.09 0.25 -9.07
CA ASP A 46 -14.60 1.35 -9.90
C ASP A 46 -13.64 0.85 -10.99
N PRO A 47 -14.11 0.68 -12.24
CA PRO A 47 -13.25 0.25 -13.35
C PRO A 47 -12.13 1.25 -13.64
N ALA A 48 -12.34 2.55 -13.37
CA ALA A 48 -11.30 3.57 -13.49
C ALA A 48 -10.14 3.32 -12.51
N GLU A 49 -10.43 2.91 -11.28
CA GLU A 49 -9.40 2.56 -10.29
C GLU A 49 -8.66 1.28 -10.67
N ARG A 50 -9.37 0.32 -11.30
CA ARG A 50 -8.74 -0.88 -11.88
C ARG A 50 -7.71 -0.50 -12.95
N GLU A 51 -8.04 0.39 -13.87
CA GLU A 51 -7.10 0.85 -14.90
C GLU A 51 -5.89 1.57 -14.29
N LYS A 52 -6.11 2.45 -13.31
CA LYS A 52 -5.02 3.10 -12.56
C LYS A 52 -4.12 2.08 -11.86
N MET A 53 -4.71 1.08 -11.20
CA MET A 53 -3.96 0.00 -10.56
C MET A 53 -3.11 -0.75 -11.58
N ILE A 54 -3.68 -1.11 -12.74
CA ILE A 54 -2.94 -1.82 -13.80
C ILE A 54 -1.81 -0.94 -14.35
N ALA A 55 -2.06 0.35 -14.58
CA ALA A 55 -1.04 1.27 -15.06
C ALA A 55 0.11 1.45 -14.05
N ARG A 56 -0.20 1.51 -12.74
CA ARG A 56 0.78 1.67 -11.67
C ARG A 56 1.52 0.37 -11.34
N ALA A 57 0.80 -0.71 -11.07
CA ALA A 57 1.36 -1.98 -10.62
C ALA A 57 1.92 -2.82 -11.77
N ARG A 58 1.53 -2.51 -13.02
CA ARG A 58 1.79 -3.33 -14.22
C ARG A 58 1.38 -4.79 -14.06
N ARG A 59 0.47 -5.05 -13.12
CA ARG A 59 -0.05 -6.37 -12.77
C ARG A 59 -1.56 -6.25 -12.57
N THR A 60 -2.26 -7.33 -12.87
CA THR A 60 -3.72 -7.46 -12.69
C THR A 60 -4.08 -8.18 -11.39
N SER A 61 -3.09 -8.63 -10.64
CA SER A 61 -3.25 -9.38 -9.40
C SER A 61 -3.59 -8.47 -8.24
N VAL A 62 -4.38 -8.96 -7.28
CA VAL A 62 -4.71 -8.28 -6.02
C VAL A 62 -4.33 -9.16 -4.83
N PRO A 63 -4.03 -8.58 -3.64
CA PRO A 63 -3.98 -7.15 -3.32
C PRO A 63 -2.79 -6.44 -3.96
N GLN A 64 -2.88 -5.13 -4.21
CA GLN A 64 -1.71 -4.30 -4.48
C GLN A 64 -1.57 -3.18 -3.46
N ILE A 65 -0.38 -3.10 -2.86
CA ILE A 65 -0.05 -2.11 -1.85
C ILE A 65 0.93 -1.10 -2.45
N PHE A 66 0.63 0.17 -2.25
CA PHE A 66 1.45 1.31 -2.61
C PHE A 66 1.68 2.16 -1.37
N VAL A 67 2.88 2.70 -1.25
CA VAL A 67 3.30 3.54 -0.12
C VAL A 67 3.93 4.79 -0.72
N GLY A 68 3.15 5.88 -0.78
CA GLY A 68 3.45 7.05 -1.59
C GLY A 68 3.62 6.65 -3.05
N ASP A 69 4.83 6.89 -3.57
CA ASP A 69 5.24 6.53 -4.93
C ASP A 69 5.85 5.11 -5.02
N VAL A 70 6.10 4.45 -3.89
CA VAL A 70 6.73 3.12 -3.85
C VAL A 70 5.67 2.03 -4.01
N HIS A 71 5.85 1.20 -5.03
CA HIS A 71 5.07 -0.02 -5.21
C HIS A 71 5.63 -1.13 -4.33
N VAL A 72 4.91 -1.50 -3.26
CA VAL A 72 5.28 -2.62 -2.40
C VAL A 72 5.06 -3.96 -3.10
N GLY A 73 4.00 -4.06 -3.89
CA GLY A 73 3.60 -5.31 -4.53
C GLY A 73 2.40 -5.93 -3.84
N GLY A 74 2.35 -7.27 -3.83
CA GLY A 74 1.25 -8.02 -3.28
C GLY A 74 1.36 -8.27 -1.78
N TYR A 75 0.48 -9.13 -1.27
CA TYR A 75 0.58 -9.61 0.11
C TYR A 75 1.90 -10.36 0.36
N ASP A 76 2.34 -11.17 -0.61
CA ASP A 76 3.59 -11.92 -0.51
C ASP A 76 4.81 -10.99 -0.46
N ASP A 77 4.90 -10.02 -1.38
CA ASP A 77 5.98 -9.01 -1.38
C ASP A 77 6.00 -8.20 -0.08
N MET A 78 4.82 -7.79 0.41
CA MET A 78 4.70 -7.09 1.69
C MET A 78 5.24 -7.96 2.84
N MET A 79 4.85 -9.24 2.90
CA MET A 79 5.33 -10.16 3.93
C MET A 79 6.83 -10.45 3.81
N ALA A 80 7.36 -10.53 2.59
CA ALA A 80 8.79 -10.67 2.34
C ALA A 80 9.57 -9.46 2.86
N LEU A 81 9.10 -8.23 2.58
CA LEU A 81 9.68 -7.00 3.10
C LEU A 81 9.57 -6.89 4.62
N HIS A 82 8.46 -7.36 5.20
CA HIS A 82 8.30 -7.37 6.65
C HIS A 82 9.27 -8.34 7.32
N ARG A 83 9.42 -9.57 6.79
CA ARG A 83 10.40 -10.55 7.26
C ARG A 83 11.84 -10.03 7.11
N ALA A 84 12.10 -9.22 6.09
CA ALA A 84 13.38 -8.55 5.90
C ALA A 84 13.57 -7.28 6.76
N GLY A 85 12.58 -6.86 7.55
CA GLY A 85 12.62 -5.64 8.37
C GLY A 85 12.57 -4.34 7.57
N LYS A 86 12.25 -4.39 6.27
CA LYS A 86 12.25 -3.23 5.36
C LYS A 86 10.88 -2.58 5.20
N LEU A 87 9.80 -3.30 5.52
CA LEU A 87 8.44 -2.78 5.35
C LEU A 87 8.11 -1.68 6.36
N GLU A 88 8.45 -1.86 7.63
CA GLU A 88 8.18 -0.88 8.69
C GLU A 88 8.77 0.51 8.42
N PRO A 89 10.06 0.64 8.05
CA PRO A 89 10.62 1.94 7.68
C PRO A 89 9.93 2.55 6.44
N LEU A 90 9.59 1.73 5.44
CA LEU A 90 8.83 2.18 4.27
C LEU A 90 7.46 2.75 4.65
N LEU A 91 6.71 2.07 5.53
CA LEU A 91 5.40 2.52 5.99
C LEU A 91 5.50 3.76 6.90
N ALA A 92 6.58 3.89 7.67
CA ALA A 92 6.84 5.03 8.54
C ALA A 92 7.42 6.25 7.80
N GLY A 93 7.78 6.13 6.52
CA GLY A 93 8.44 7.20 5.78
C GLY A 93 9.90 7.43 6.14
N GLN A 94 10.47 6.57 6.98
CA GLN A 94 11.87 6.63 7.35
C GLN A 94 12.66 5.82 6.31
N ALA A 95 13.42 6.49 5.44
CA ALA A 95 14.51 5.81 4.72
C ALA A 95 15.41 5.13 5.76
N PRO A 96 15.95 3.93 5.50
CA PRO A 96 16.52 3.08 6.54
C PRO A 96 17.76 3.76 7.14
N GLU A 97 17.59 4.42 8.28
CA GLU A 97 18.70 4.69 9.18
C GLU A 97 18.91 3.42 10.00
N ALA A 98 19.91 2.67 9.56
CA ALA A 98 20.47 1.57 10.32
C ALA A 98 20.84 2.06 11.73
N GLY A 99 20.25 1.45 12.75
CA GLY A 99 20.63 1.60 14.14
C GLY A 99 19.66 0.79 15.00
N ALA A 100 20.07 -0.13 15.87
CA ALA A 100 21.39 -0.56 16.32
C ALA A 100 21.28 -2.03 16.77
#